data_AF-A0A718RNP5-F1
#
_entry.id   AF-A0A718RNP5-F1
#
_cell.length_a   1.000
_cell.length_b   1.000
_cell.length_c   1.000
_cell.angle_alpha   90.00
_cell.angle_beta   90.00
_cell.angle_gamma   90.00
#
_symmetry.space_group_name_H-M   'P 1'
#
loop_
_entity.id
_entity.type
_entity.pdbx_description
1 polymer ?
#
loop_
_entity_poly.entity_id
_entity_poly.type
_entity_poly.pdbx_seq_one_letter_code
_entity_poly.pdbx_strand_id
1 'polypeptide(L)'
;MAIEGDAATVPLSAGLRLNGLNHIAELRAKVFGLNIDSELERFISDMRDQRDINHEQNKRALAAIFFMAKISVERHSVNVSELTTDEKRELIKAMNHFRAVVSLFPKRLTMPN
;
A
#
# COMPACT_ATOMS: atom_id res chain seq x y z
N MET A 1 12.95 -29.01 -1.91
CA MET A 1 13.44 -28.70 -3.26
C MET A 1 13.79 -27.21 -3.26
N ALA A 2 15.07 -26.85 -3.32
CA ALA A 2 15.46 -25.45 -3.47
C ALA A 2 15.20 -25.07 -4.93
N ILE A 3 14.42 -24.01 -5.16
CA ILE A 3 14.26 -23.47 -6.50
C ILE A 3 15.52 -22.66 -6.79
N GLU A 4 16.45 -23.24 -7.53
CA GLU A 4 17.61 -22.54 -8.07
C GLU A 4 17.15 -21.72 -9.28
N GLY A 5 16.70 -20.49 -8.99
CA GLY A 5 16.47 -19.48 -10.02
C GLY A 5 17.75 -18.69 -10.24
N ASP A 6 18.03 -18.31 -11.50
CA ASP A 6 19.10 -17.38 -11.83
C ASP A 6 19.01 -16.15 -10.93
N ALA A 7 20.12 -15.81 -10.27
CA ALA A 7 20.21 -14.59 -9.48
C ALA A 7 19.90 -13.40 -10.39
N ALA A 8 18.89 -12.61 -10.05
CA ALA A 8 18.51 -11.45 -10.84
C ALA A 8 19.71 -10.51 -10.99
N THR A 9 20.32 -10.48 -12.18
CA THR A 9 21.53 -9.71 -12.48
C THR A 9 21.25 -8.21 -12.65
N VAL A 10 19.97 -7.83 -12.72
CA VAL A 10 19.49 -6.44 -12.84
C VAL A 10 18.37 -6.18 -11.83
N PRO A 11 18.36 -5.03 -11.14
CA PRO A 11 17.26 -4.65 -10.26
C PRO A 11 15.92 -4.59 -11.01
N LEU A 12 14.86 -5.15 -10.41
CA LEU A 12 13.50 -5.02 -10.95
C LEU A 12 13.09 -3.55 -11.06
N SER A 13 12.50 -3.17 -12.20
CA SER A 13 11.87 -1.87 -12.35
C SER A 13 10.67 -1.73 -11.40
N ALA A 14 10.27 -0.50 -11.07
CA ALA A 14 9.11 -0.26 -10.22
C ALA A 14 7.82 -0.88 -10.77
N GLY A 15 7.64 -0.87 -12.10
CA GLY A 15 6.49 -1.52 -12.76
C GLY A 15 6.50 -3.03 -12.57
N LEU A 16 7.65 -3.69 -12.74
CA LEU A 16 7.77 -5.14 -12.50
C LEU A 16 7.54 -5.49 -11.03
N ARG A 17 8.06 -4.66 -10.11
CA ARG A 17 7.85 -4.83 -8.67
C ARG A 17 6.38 -4.67 -8.28
N LEU A 18 5.68 -3.67 -8.83
CA LEU A 18 4.25 -3.48 -8.63
C LEU A 18 3.44 -4.70 -9.10
N ASN A 19 3.70 -5.16 -10.33
CA ASN A 19 3.02 -6.32 -10.89
C ASN A 19 3.23 -7.56 -10.02
N GLY A 20 4.46 -7.81 -9.56
CA GLY A 20 4.77 -8.90 -8.65
C GLY A 20 4.05 -8.79 -7.31
N LEU A 21 4.04 -7.60 -6.69
CA LEU A 21 3.34 -7.36 -5.41
C LEU A 21 1.83 -7.59 -5.54
N ASN A 22 1.21 -7.12 -6.62
CA ASN A 22 -0.22 -7.35 -6.89
C ASN A 22 -0.51 -8.83 -7.14
N HIS A 23 0.33 -9.52 -7.90
CA HIS A 23 0.17 -10.96 -8.13
C HIS A 23 0.27 -11.76 -6.83
N ILE A 24 1.22 -11.42 -5.95
CA ILE A 24 1.33 -12.03 -4.61
C ILE A 24 0.06 -11.76 -3.78
N ALA A 25 -0.47 -10.53 -3.80
CA ALA A 25 -1.70 -10.21 -3.09
C ALA A 25 -2.90 -11.04 -3.59
N GLU A 26 -3.00 -11.25 -4.91
CA GLU A 26 -4.03 -12.12 -5.49
C GLU A 26 -3.85 -13.59 -5.06
N LEU A 27 -2.62 -14.11 -5.04
CA LEU A 27 -2.35 -15.48 -4.58
C LEU A 27 -2.70 -15.64 -3.09
N ARG A 28 -2.39 -14.65 -2.26
CA ARG A 28 -2.77 -14.61 -0.84
C ARG A 28 -4.29 -14.73 -0.66
N ALA A 29 -5.06 -14.01 -1.46
CA ALA A 29 -6.52 -14.09 -1.43
C ALA A 29 -7.02 -15.45 -1.94
N LYS A 30 -6.55 -15.91 -3.11
CA LYS A 30 -7.08 -17.11 -3.79
C LYS A 30 -6.71 -18.42 -3.11
N VAL A 31 -5.47 -18.54 -2.61
CA VAL A 31 -4.92 -19.81 -2.11
C VAL A 31 -5.07 -19.91 -0.60
N PHE A 32 -4.85 -18.82 0.12
CA PHE A 32 -4.80 -18.82 1.58
C PHE A 32 -6.04 -18.22 2.24
N GLY A 33 -6.95 -17.62 1.47
CA GLY A 33 -8.17 -17.00 2.00
C GLY A 33 -7.88 -15.89 3.03
N LEU A 34 -6.72 -15.23 2.94
CA LEU A 34 -6.31 -14.24 3.92
C LEU A 34 -7.23 -13.02 3.89
N ASN A 35 -7.86 -12.74 5.01
CA ASN A 35 -8.60 -11.50 5.25
C ASN A 35 -7.65 -10.47 5.87
N ILE A 36 -7.48 -9.33 5.21
CA ILE A 36 -6.62 -8.24 5.66
C ILE A 36 -7.40 -7.06 6.28
N ASP A 37 -8.72 -7.18 6.41
CA ASP A 37 -9.59 -6.08 6.86
C ASP A 37 -9.13 -5.52 8.21
N SER A 38 -8.78 -6.38 9.18
CA SER A 38 -8.27 -5.93 10.48
C SER A 38 -6.93 -5.18 10.38
N GLU A 39 -6.06 -5.57 9.45
CA GLU A 39 -4.79 -4.87 9.21
C GLU A 39 -5.02 -3.52 8.53
N LEU A 40 -5.95 -3.46 7.57
CA LEU A 40 -6.36 -2.21 6.93
C LEU A 40 -7.03 -1.25 7.92
N GLU A 41 -7.89 -1.77 8.81
CA GLU A 41 -8.56 -0.99 9.85
C GLU A 41 -7.55 -0.37 10.79
N ARG A 42 -6.60 -1.18 11.27
CA ARG A 42 -5.51 -0.70 12.12
C ARG A 42 -4.68 0.38 11.41
N PHE A 43 -4.27 0.13 10.16
CA PHE A 43 -3.52 1.11 9.38
C PHE A 43 -4.27 2.45 9.24
N ILE A 44 -5.56 2.40 8.86
CA ILE A 44 -6.37 3.61 8.70
C ILE A 44 -6.58 4.32 10.05
N SER A 45 -6.78 3.57 11.12
CA SER A 45 -6.89 4.11 12.48
C SER A 45 -5.61 4.83 12.90
N ASP A 46 -4.45 4.19 12.73
CA ASP A 46 -3.15 4.78 13.07
C ASP A 46 -2.91 6.07 12.27
N MET A 47 -3.26 6.10 10.98
CA MET A 47 -3.14 7.28 10.13
C MET A 47 -4.12 8.41 10.48
N ARG A 48 -5.22 8.09 11.18
CA ARG A 48 -6.24 9.04 11.64
C ARG A 48 -6.09 9.40 13.12
N ASP A 49 -5.10 8.87 13.84
CA ASP A 49 -4.93 9.13 15.27
C ASP A 49 -4.59 10.61 15.50
N GLN A 50 -5.46 11.31 16.23
CA GLN A 50 -5.31 12.72 16.59
C GLN A 50 -4.22 12.96 17.64
N ARG A 51 -3.81 11.91 18.35
CA ARG A 51 -2.75 11.98 19.37
C ARG A 51 -1.36 11.93 18.75
N ASP A 52 -1.24 11.53 17.49
CA ASP A 52 0.03 11.53 16.77
C ASP A 52 0.47 12.97 16.46
N ILE A 53 1.74 13.27 16.72
CA ILE A 53 2.32 14.61 16.50
C ILE A 53 2.29 15.04 15.02
N ASN A 54 2.24 14.07 14.10
CA ASN A 54 2.16 14.26 12.65
C ASN A 54 0.76 13.97 12.09
N HIS A 55 -0.30 14.02 12.92
CA HIS A 55 -1.68 13.69 12.52
C HIS A 55 -2.09 14.33 11.17
N GLU A 56 -1.82 15.63 10.98
CA GLU A 56 -2.18 16.34 9.75
C GLU A 56 -1.44 15.80 8.51
N GLN A 57 -0.16 15.45 8.66
CA GLN A 57 0.63 14.84 7.58
C GLN A 57 0.17 13.41 7.29
N ASN A 58 -0.15 12.63 8.34
CA ASN A 58 -0.68 11.27 8.20
C ASN A 58 -2.03 11.29 7.47
N LYS A 59 -2.93 12.20 7.85
CA LYS A 59 -4.23 12.38 7.16
C LYS A 59 -4.05 12.75 5.69
N ARG A 60 -3.09 13.62 5.35
CA ARG A 60 -2.76 13.97 3.95
C ARG A 60 -2.19 12.78 3.17
N ALA A 61 -1.30 12.00 3.79
CA ALA A 61 -0.76 10.80 3.18
C ALA A 61 -1.86 9.75 2.92
N LEU A 62 -2.78 9.54 3.87
CA LEU A 62 -3.94 8.66 3.69
C LEU A 62 -4.84 9.15 2.55
N ALA A 63 -5.13 10.45 2.48
CA ALA A 63 -5.91 11.03 1.39
C ALA A 63 -5.24 10.82 0.02
N ALA A 64 -3.90 10.92 -0.05
CA ALA A 64 -3.15 10.64 -1.28
C ALA A 64 -3.24 9.16 -1.70
N ILE A 65 -3.23 8.23 -0.75
CA ILE A 65 -3.43 6.80 -1.01
C ILE A 65 -4.84 6.55 -1.55
N PHE A 66 -5.88 7.11 -0.92
CA PHE A 66 -7.27 6.98 -1.39
C PHE A 66 -7.51 7.62 -2.74
N PHE A 67 -6.90 8.78 -3.00
CA PHE A 67 -6.94 9.43 -4.29
C PHE A 67 -6.32 8.54 -5.38
N MET A 68 -5.15 7.94 -5.12
CA MET A 68 -4.51 7.01 -6.04
C MET A 68 -5.35 5.76 -6.29
N ALA A 69 -6.07 5.28 -5.27
CA ALA A 69 -7.04 4.19 -5.37
C ALA A 69 -8.37 4.61 -6.07
N LYS A 70 -8.48 5.85 -6.54
CA LYS A 70 -9.69 6.41 -7.19
C LYS A 70 -10.93 6.38 -6.29
N ILE A 71 -10.75 6.40 -4.97
CA ILE A 71 -11.86 6.52 -4.01
C ILE A 71 -12.25 8.00 -3.95
N SER A 72 -13.56 8.30 -4.12
CA SER A 72 -14.10 9.65 -4.04
C SER A 72 -13.72 10.33 -2.72
N VAL A 73 -13.40 11.62 -2.76
CA VAL A 73 -13.05 12.43 -1.57
C VAL A 73 -14.15 12.38 -0.51
N GLU A 74 -15.41 12.34 -0.93
CA GLU A 74 -16.58 12.21 -0.05
C GLU A 74 -16.55 10.93 0.79
N ARG A 75 -15.82 9.92 0.31
CA ARG A 75 -15.67 8.61 0.95
C ARG A 75 -14.36 8.44 1.70
N HIS A 76 -13.49 9.46 1.79
CA HIS A 76 -12.20 9.33 2.49
C HIS A 76 -12.35 9.21 4.01
N SER A 77 -13.54 9.43 4.56
CA SER A 77 -13.86 9.29 5.99
C SER A 77 -14.46 7.94 6.37
N VAL A 78 -14.85 7.10 5.40
CA VAL A 78 -15.54 5.83 5.70
C VAL A 78 -14.62 4.81 6.39
N ASN A 79 -15.22 3.87 7.10
CA ASN A 79 -14.52 2.74 7.72
C ASN A 79 -14.21 1.66 6.67
N VAL A 80 -13.26 0.77 6.98
CA VAL A 80 -12.89 -0.33 6.06
C VAL A 80 -14.06 -1.27 5.78
N SER A 81 -14.91 -1.51 6.77
CA SER A 81 -16.15 -2.29 6.63
C SER A 81 -17.13 -1.70 5.60
N GLU A 82 -17.04 -0.39 5.33
CA GLU A 82 -17.91 0.33 4.40
C GLU A 82 -17.30 0.45 2.99
N LEU A 83 -16.04 0.05 2.81
CA LEU A 83 -15.41 -0.03 1.50
C LEU A 83 -15.98 -1.21 0.72
N THR A 84 -16.36 -0.97 -0.53
CA THR A 84 -16.75 -2.03 -1.46
C THR A 84 -15.55 -2.93 -1.77
N THR A 85 -15.82 -4.13 -2.29
CA THR A 85 -14.74 -5.07 -2.67
C THR A 85 -13.80 -4.46 -3.72
N ASP A 86 -14.33 -3.69 -4.66
CA ASP A 86 -13.52 -3.02 -5.68
C ASP A 86 -12.69 -1.87 -5.10
N GLU A 87 -13.24 -1.06 -4.19
CA GLU A 87 -12.48 -0.02 -3.48
C GLU A 87 -11.34 -0.64 -2.65
N LYS A 88 -11.59 -1.75 -1.93
CA LYS A 88 -10.54 -2.48 -1.21
C LYS A 88 -9.45 -2.98 -2.17
N ARG A 89 -9.84 -3.52 -3.34
CA ARG A 89 -8.88 -3.98 -4.36
C ARG A 89 -8.01 -2.84 -4.87
N GLU A 90 -8.59 -1.70 -5.22
CA GLU A 90 -7.83 -0.55 -5.71
C GLU A 90 -6.97 0.09 -4.61
N LEU A 91 -7.45 0.07 -3.36
CA LEU A 91 -6.65 0.48 -2.20
C LEU A 91 -5.38 -0.38 -2.04
N ILE A 92 -5.51 -1.71 -2.12
CA ILE A 92 -4.36 -2.63 -2.04
C ILE A 92 -3.37 -2.36 -3.18
N LYS A 93 -3.87 -2.15 -4.42
CA LYS A 93 -3.02 -1.82 -5.56
C LYS A 93 -2.29 -0.49 -5.36
N ALA A 94 -2.96 0.54 -4.85
CA ALA A 94 -2.35 1.82 -4.54
C ALA A 94 -1.25 1.67 -3.48
N MET A 95 -1.51 0.95 -2.38
CA MET A 95 -0.51 0.68 -1.35
C MET A 95 0.70 -0.09 -1.91
N ASN A 96 0.48 -1.09 -2.76
CA ASN A 96 1.56 -1.80 -3.44
C ASN A 96 2.35 -0.90 -4.40
N HIS A 97 1.69 0.06 -5.05
CA HIS A 97 2.35 1.07 -5.87
C HIS A 97 3.27 1.95 -5.03
N PHE A 98 2.80 2.44 -3.88
CA PHE A 98 3.65 3.16 -2.93
C PHE A 98 4.84 2.32 -2.47
N ARG A 99 4.64 1.03 -2.14
CA ARG A 99 5.76 0.13 -1.79
C ARG A 99 6.80 0.02 -2.91
N ALA A 100 6.35 -0.06 -4.17
CA ALA A 100 7.23 -0.07 -5.32
C ALA A 100 7.95 1.27 -5.52
N VAL A 101 7.29 2.40 -5.32
CA VAL A 101 7.90 3.74 -5.46
C VAL A 101 8.87 4.05 -4.32
N VAL A 102 8.48 3.83 -3.07
CA VAL A 102 9.32 4.05 -1.88
C VAL A 102 10.60 3.23 -1.95
N SER A 103 10.54 2.04 -2.53
CA SER A 103 11.73 1.21 -2.74
C SER A 103 12.74 1.75 -3.75
N LEU A 104 12.41 2.82 -4.48
CA LEU A 104 13.33 3.59 -5.32
C LEU A 104 13.97 4.78 -4.60
N PHE A 105 13.54 5.11 -3.38
CA PHE A 105 14.09 6.24 -2.66
C PHE A 105 15.61 6.08 -2.48
N PRO A 106 16.37 7.19 -2.52
CA PRO A 106 17.78 7.17 -2.19
C PRO A 106 18.01 6.50 -0.82
N LYS A 107 19.02 5.64 -0.73
CA LYS A 107 19.35 4.93 0.52
C LYS A 107 19.75 5.87 1.66
N ARG A 108 20.22 7.08 1.33
CA ARG A 108 20.67 8.10 2.27
C ARG A 108 20.04 9.42 1.88
N LEU A 109 19.00 9.81 2.62
CA LEU A 109 18.40 11.14 2.53
C LEU A 109 19.14 12.06 3.50
N THR A 110 19.42 13.28 3.06
CA THR A 110 20.08 14.31 3.87
C THR A 110 19.25 15.59 3.82
N MET A 111 19.19 16.31 4.94
CA MET A 111 18.56 17.63 4.96
C MET A 111 19.45 18.63 4.21
N PRO A 112 18.88 19.56 3.43
CA PRO A 112 19.63 20.69 2.90
C PRO A 112 20.02 21.64 4.06
N ASN A 113 21.17 22.30 3.91
CA ASN A 113 21.65 23.34 4.84
C ASN A 113 20.99 24.69 4.59
#